data_AF-A0A7S2NQ23-F1
#
_entry.id   AF-A0A7S2NQ23-F1
#
_cell.length_a   1.000
_cell.length_b   1.000
_cell.length_c   1.000
_cell.angle_alpha   90.00
_cell.angle_beta   90.00
_cell.angle_gamma   90.00
#
_symmetry.space_group_name_H-M   'P 1'
#
loop_
_entity.id
_entity.type
_entity.pdbx_description
1 polymer ?
#
loop_
_entity_poly.entity_id
_entity_poly.type
_entity_poly.pdbx_seq_one_letter_code
_entity_poly.pdbx_strand_id
1 'polypeptide(L)'
;MVTWQPHVGPAASALLTGGDWRRIGALAGAGGWGAFDTAGLLLSGQDSTTPLHYDRHHNVFLQVCGAKRFLLFGPDEAPRLYGFPAQHPLDPLSRVDLDAPPGRLDAQWPRLRE
;
A
#
# COMPACT_ATOMS: atom_id res chain seq x y z
N MET A 1 5.37 34.34 -4.52
CA MET A 1 5.32 33.56 -3.28
C MET A 1 3.91 33.02 -3.16
N VAL A 2 3.69 31.75 -3.55
CA VAL A 2 2.36 31.13 -3.49
C VAL A 2 2.22 30.53 -2.10
N THR A 3 1.44 31.16 -1.23
CA THR A 3 1.03 30.59 0.04
C THR A 3 0.02 29.49 -0.23
N TRP A 4 0.45 28.24 -0.09
CA TRP A 4 -0.46 27.10 -0.04
C TRP A 4 -1.29 27.19 1.24
N GLN A 5 -2.57 27.52 1.13
CA GLN A 5 -3.53 27.36 2.22
C GLN A 5 -4.26 26.05 1.97
N PRO A 6 -4.11 25.04 2.83
CA PRO A 6 -4.89 23.83 2.65
C PRO A 6 -6.31 24.10 3.10
N HIS A 7 -7.23 24.18 2.15
CA HIS A 7 -8.63 23.93 2.42
C HIS A 7 -8.82 22.42 2.64
N VAL A 8 -8.21 21.88 3.70
CA VAL A 8 -8.57 20.55 4.20
C VAL A 8 -9.98 20.72 4.78
N GLY A 9 -10.99 20.21 4.10
CA GLY A 9 -12.36 20.24 4.61
C GLY A 9 -12.42 19.65 6.03
N PRO A 10 -13.37 20.08 6.88
CA PRO A 10 -13.43 19.71 8.29
C PRO A 10 -13.39 18.19 8.55
N ALA A 11 -13.86 17.37 7.62
CA ALA A 11 -13.76 15.91 7.68
C ALA A 11 -12.31 15.37 7.65
N ALA A 12 -11.45 15.93 6.80
CA ALA A 12 -10.04 15.53 6.73
C ALA A 12 -9.22 16.14 7.89
N SER A 13 -9.64 17.30 8.43
CA SER A 13 -9.09 17.83 9.69
C SER A 13 -9.45 16.95 10.90
N ALA A 14 -10.68 16.41 10.95
CA ALA A 14 -11.09 15.47 12.01
C ALA A 14 -10.31 14.15 11.97
N LEU A 15 -9.96 13.66 10.77
CA LEU A 15 -9.12 12.47 10.61
C LEU A 15 -7.69 12.72 11.13
N LEU A 16 -7.16 13.92 10.87
CA LEU A 16 -5.84 14.34 11.34
C LEU A 16 -5.80 14.68 12.84
N THR A 17 -6.91 15.08 13.44
CA THR A 17 -6.95 15.47 14.87
C THR A 17 -7.50 14.37 15.78
N GLY A 18 -8.26 13.41 15.24
CA GLY A 18 -8.86 12.31 15.99
C GLY A 18 -7.99 11.06 16.12
N GLY A 19 -6.87 10.97 15.40
CA GLY A 19 -5.95 9.83 15.50
C GLY A 19 -5.13 9.85 16.80
N ASP A 20 -4.91 8.68 17.41
CA ASP A 20 -3.92 8.54 18.49
C ASP A 20 -2.50 8.50 17.90
N TRP A 21 -2.02 9.66 17.46
CA TRP A 21 -0.70 9.83 16.86
C TRP A 21 0.44 9.45 17.79
N ARG A 22 0.21 9.45 19.10
CA ARG A 22 1.19 8.97 20.07
C ARG A 22 1.40 7.46 19.93
N ARG A 23 0.31 6.68 19.82
CA ARG A 23 0.40 5.22 19.58
C ARG A 23 0.98 4.92 18.21
N ILE A 24 0.57 5.64 17.18
CA ILE A 24 1.11 5.47 15.81
C ILE A 24 2.61 5.81 15.79
N GLY A 25 3.01 6.90 16.47
CA GLY A 25 4.41 7.29 16.67
C GLY A 25 5.26 6.24 17.40
N ALA A 26 4.67 5.53 18.37
CA ALA A 26 5.37 4.46 19.06
C ALA A 26 5.74 3.28 18.14
N LEU A 27 4.92 2.99 17.12
CA LEU A 27 5.24 1.97 16.10
C LEU A 27 6.49 2.37 15.30
N ALA A 28 6.56 3.63 14.87
CA ALA A 28 7.74 4.14 14.16
C ALA A 28 9.00 4.07 15.02
N GLY A 29 8.88 4.39 16.32
CA GLY A 29 9.98 4.24 17.28
C GLY A 29 10.44 2.79 17.46
N ALA A 30 9.50 1.86 17.59
CA ALA A 30 9.82 0.43 17.72
C ALA A 30 10.48 -0.16 16.46
N GLY A 31 10.08 0.31 15.28
CA GLY A 31 10.65 -0.12 14.01
C GLY A 31 11.94 0.59 13.60
N GLY A 32 12.32 1.68 14.29
CA GLY A 32 13.46 2.52 13.90
C GLY A 32 13.25 3.24 12.56
N TRP A 33 12.01 3.52 12.17
CA TRP A 33 11.65 4.02 10.82
C TRP A 33 11.84 5.53 10.63
N GLY A 34 12.15 6.26 11.71
CA GLY A 34 12.19 7.72 11.70
C GLY A 34 10.80 8.34 11.87
N ALA A 35 10.66 9.61 11.49
CA ALA A 35 9.39 10.32 11.58
C ALA A 35 8.48 10.01 10.38
N PHE A 36 7.16 10.01 10.58
CA PHE A 36 6.22 9.98 9.47
C PHE A 36 6.31 11.27 8.66
N ASP A 37 6.50 11.16 7.35
CA ASP A 37 6.62 12.29 6.43
C ASP A 37 5.32 12.59 5.67
N THR A 38 4.48 11.56 5.47
CA THR A 38 3.33 11.59 4.60
C THR A 38 2.15 10.84 5.22
N ALA A 39 0.94 11.38 5.04
CA ALA A 39 -0.31 10.69 5.35
C ALA A 39 -1.26 10.80 4.15
N GLY A 40 -1.77 9.67 3.68
CA GLY A 40 -2.74 9.59 2.58
C GLY A 40 -4.10 9.12 3.06
N LEU A 41 -5.17 9.68 2.49
CA LEU A 41 -6.53 9.18 2.67
C LEU A 41 -6.94 8.36 1.45
N LEU A 42 -7.33 7.10 1.66
CA LEU A 42 -7.85 6.22 0.62
C LEU A 42 -9.36 6.06 0.78
N LEU A 43 -10.11 6.39 -0.28
CA LEU A 43 -11.53 6.11 -0.39
C LEU A 43 -11.77 5.26 -1.63
N SER A 44 -12.53 4.20 -1.49
CA SER A 44 -12.84 3.27 -2.59
C SER A 44 -14.24 2.67 -2.43
N GLY A 45 -14.80 2.18 -3.54
CA GLY A 45 -16.04 1.41 -3.51
C GLY A 45 -15.82 -0.02 -3.02
N GLN A 46 -16.93 -0.74 -2.85
CA GLN A 46 -16.89 -2.20 -2.68
C GLN A 46 -16.21 -2.84 -3.90
N ASP A 47 -15.48 -3.94 -3.66
CA ASP A 47 -14.78 -4.73 -4.69
C ASP A 47 -13.67 -3.97 -5.45
N SER A 48 -13.22 -2.83 -4.93
CA SER A 48 -12.05 -2.13 -5.47
C SER A 48 -10.76 -2.87 -5.11
N THR A 49 -10.00 -3.27 -6.13
CA THR A 49 -8.70 -3.94 -5.97
C THR A 49 -7.56 -2.98 -6.27
N THR A 50 -6.54 -2.99 -5.41
CA THR A 50 -5.22 -2.43 -5.72
C THR A 50 -4.33 -3.59 -6.17
N PRO A 51 -3.77 -3.57 -7.40
CA PRO A 51 -2.87 -4.63 -7.86
C PRO A 51 -1.68 -4.83 -6.94
N LEU A 52 -1.14 -6.05 -6.91
CA LEU A 52 0.02 -6.39 -6.09
C LEU A 52 1.23 -5.50 -6.45
N HIS A 53 1.87 -4.93 -5.45
CA HIS A 53 3.04 -4.06 -5.58
C HIS A 53 3.81 -4.02 -4.26
N TYR A 54 4.96 -3.35 -4.25
CA TYR A 54 5.68 -3.00 -3.04
C TYR A 54 5.83 -1.47 -2.92
N ASP A 55 5.86 -0.98 -1.68
CA ASP A 55 6.19 0.40 -1.38
C ASP A 55 7.69 0.53 -1.10
N ARG A 56 8.26 1.70 -1.41
CA ARG A 56 9.67 2.02 -1.08
C ARG A 56 9.83 2.57 0.33
N HIS A 57 8.73 2.86 1.01
CA HIS A 57 8.69 3.41 2.36
C HIS A 57 7.99 2.43 3.30
N HIS A 58 8.33 2.49 4.59
CA HIS A 58 7.52 1.83 5.61
C HIS A 58 6.13 2.47 5.65
N ASN A 59 5.10 1.64 5.78
CA ASN A 59 3.71 2.08 5.67
C ASN A 59 2.89 1.55 6.84
N VAL A 60 2.11 2.42 7.48
CA VAL A 60 1.14 2.07 8.51
C VAL A 60 -0.26 2.31 7.93
N PHE A 61 -1.01 1.24 7.70
CA PHE A 61 -2.36 1.32 7.18
C PHE A 61 -3.40 1.28 8.31
N LEU A 62 -4.22 2.33 8.42
CA LEU A 62 -5.30 2.42 9.39
C LEU A 62 -6.66 2.35 8.68
N GLN A 63 -7.39 1.23 8.87
CA GLN A 63 -8.75 1.09 8.37
C GLN A 63 -9.72 1.91 9.23
N VAL A 64 -10.40 2.88 8.63
CA VAL A 64 -11.36 3.76 9.34
C VAL A 64 -12.81 3.25 9.22
N CYS A 65 -13.23 2.79 8.04
CA CYS A 65 -14.60 2.33 7.78
C CYS A 65 -14.60 1.18 6.75
N GLY A 66 -15.46 0.18 6.93
CA GLY A 66 -15.52 -1.00 6.06
C GLY A 66 -14.40 -2.02 6.34
N ALA A 67 -14.18 -2.93 5.39
CA ALA A 67 -13.16 -3.97 5.49
C ALA A 67 -12.32 -4.05 4.21
N LYS A 68 -11.02 -4.34 4.36
CA LYS A 68 -10.10 -4.56 3.25
C LYS A 68 -9.35 -5.86 3.48
N ARG A 69 -9.31 -6.74 2.47
CA ARG A 69 -8.45 -7.93 2.48
C ARG A 69 -7.06 -7.53 2.01
N PHE A 70 -6.04 -7.84 2.81
CA PHE A 70 -4.65 -7.70 2.42
C PHE A 70 -4.07 -9.08 2.10
N LEU A 71 -3.36 -9.19 0.98
CA LEU A 71 -2.47 -10.29 0.68
C LEU A 71 -1.06 -9.72 0.74
N LEU A 72 -0.23 -10.27 1.63
CA LEU A 72 1.13 -9.81 1.86
C LEU A 72 2.07 -10.98 1.58
N PHE A 73 3.19 -10.66 0.94
CA PHE A 73 4.25 -11.60 0.61
C PHE A 73 5.56 -11.11 1.19
N GLY A 74 6.42 -12.06 1.57
CA GLY A 74 7.76 -11.74 2.04
C GLY A 74 8.63 -11.15 0.91
N PRO A 75 9.62 -10.28 1.22
CA PRO A 75 10.53 -9.76 0.22
C PRO A 75 11.38 -10.85 -0.46
N ASP A 76 11.59 -11.98 0.22
CA ASP A 76 12.21 -13.20 -0.29
C ASP A 76 11.40 -13.88 -1.40
N GLU A 77 10.08 -13.64 -1.45
CA GLU A 77 9.21 -14.13 -2.52
C GLU A 77 9.22 -13.23 -3.77
N ALA A 78 9.83 -12.04 -3.71
CA ALA A 78 9.83 -11.07 -4.81
C ALA A 78 10.24 -11.66 -6.18
N PRO A 79 11.24 -12.57 -6.31
CA PRO A 79 11.58 -13.20 -7.59
C PRO A 79 10.43 -14.01 -8.22
N ARG A 80 9.47 -14.48 -7.41
CA ARG A 80 8.29 -15.27 -7.81
C ARG A 80 7.07 -14.41 -8.13
N LEU A 81 7.10 -13.12 -7.78
CA LEU A 81 5.99 -12.17 -7.99
C LEU A 81 6.12 -11.37 -9.29
N TYR A 82 7.15 -11.63 -10.11
CA TYR A 82 7.29 -11.09 -11.47
C TYR A 82 7.09 -9.57 -11.60
N GLY A 83 7.74 -8.79 -10.72
CA GLY A 83 7.77 -7.32 -10.83
C GLY A 83 8.22 -6.83 -12.22
N PHE A 84 7.79 -5.64 -12.58
CA PHE A 84 8.37 -4.93 -13.73
C PHE A 84 9.85 -4.57 -13.46
N PRO A 85 10.69 -4.46 -14.50
CA PRO A 85 12.05 -3.98 -14.33
C PRO A 85 12.07 -2.59 -13.70
N ALA A 86 13.12 -2.29 -12.93
CA ALA A 86 13.33 -0.94 -12.38
C ALA A 86 13.24 0.11 -13.49
N GLN A 87 12.65 1.27 -13.18
CA GLN A 87 12.41 2.39 -14.11
C GLN A 87 11.38 2.14 -15.21
N HIS A 88 10.79 0.94 -15.29
CA HIS A 88 9.60 0.74 -16.12
C HIS A 88 8.45 1.63 -15.60
N PRO A 89 7.57 2.19 -16.45
CA PRO A 89 6.45 3.04 -15.99
C PRO A 89 5.48 2.38 -15.00
N LEU A 90 5.52 1.05 -14.92
CA LEU A 90 4.71 0.23 -14.01
C LEU A 90 5.52 -0.35 -12.84
N ASP A 91 6.80 -0.01 -12.66
CA ASP A 91 7.49 -0.23 -11.38
C ASP A 91 6.79 0.65 -10.32
N PRO A 92 6.32 0.10 -9.17
CA PRO A 92 6.69 -1.17 -8.53
C PRO A 92 5.66 -2.31 -8.60
N LEU A 93 4.76 -2.32 -9.58
CA LEU A 93 3.71 -3.33 -9.71
C LEU A 93 4.26 -4.72 -10.05
N SER A 94 3.55 -5.74 -9.58
CA SER A 94 3.62 -7.09 -10.11
C SER A 94 2.95 -7.18 -11.48
N ARG A 95 3.48 -8.06 -12.34
CA ARG A 95 2.80 -8.46 -13.60
C ARG A 95 1.75 -9.54 -13.39
N VAL A 96 1.70 -10.14 -12.21
CA VAL A 96 0.76 -11.22 -11.89
C VAL A 96 -0.59 -10.62 -11.50
N ASP A 97 -1.61 -11.00 -12.25
CA ASP A 97 -3.01 -10.75 -11.87
C ASP A 97 -3.48 -11.91 -10.98
N LEU A 98 -3.46 -11.72 -9.67
CA LEU A 98 -3.83 -12.76 -8.69
C LEU A 98 -5.32 -13.14 -8.73
N ASP A 99 -6.16 -12.34 -9.38
CA ASP A 99 -7.58 -12.64 -9.55
C ASP A 99 -7.85 -13.46 -10.84
N ALA A 100 -6.81 -13.72 -11.64
CA ALA A 100 -6.93 -14.56 -12.83
C ALA A 100 -7.22 -16.03 -12.49
N PRO A 101 -7.91 -16.78 -13.38
CA PRO A 101 -8.17 -18.21 -13.18
C PRO A 101 -6.88 -19.02 -12.98
N PRO A 102 -6.86 -20.05 -12.12
CA PRO A 102 -5.63 -20.81 -11.79
C PRO A 102 -4.87 -21.35 -13.00
N GLY A 103 -5.58 -21.88 -14.02
CA GLY A 103 -4.92 -22.41 -15.22
C GLY A 103 -4.13 -21.37 -16.03
N ARG A 104 -4.50 -20.09 -15.93
CA ARG A 104 -3.76 -18.99 -16.58
C ARG A 104 -2.52 -18.59 -15.79
N LEU A 105 -2.60 -18.61 -14.46
CA LEU A 105 -1.46 -18.30 -13.59
C LEU A 105 -0.32 -19.28 -13.82
N ASP A 106 -0.64 -20.58 -13.87
CA ASP A 106 0.36 -21.65 -13.98
C ASP A 106 1.10 -21.60 -15.33
N ALA A 107 0.37 -21.29 -16.41
CA ALA A 107 0.94 -21.21 -17.75
C ALA A 107 1.83 -19.97 -17.95
N GLN A 108 1.49 -18.83 -17.31
CA GLN A 108 2.20 -17.56 -17.51
C GLN A 108 3.30 -17.31 -16.46
N TRP A 109 3.12 -17.82 -15.24
CA TRP A 109 3.92 -17.46 -14.06
C TRP A 109 4.37 -18.71 -13.28
N PRO A 110 5.19 -19.59 -13.89
CA PRO A 110 5.49 -20.92 -13.33
C PRO A 110 6.13 -20.91 -11.93
N ARG A 111 6.90 -19.87 -11.59
CA ARG A 111 7.59 -19.74 -10.30
C ARG A 111 6.68 -19.26 -9.16
N LEU A 112 5.43 -18.88 -9.45
CA LEU A 112 4.50 -18.39 -8.44
C LEU A 112 4.14 -19.45 -7.39
N ARG A 113 4.32 -20.74 -7.72
CA ARG A 113 4.01 -21.88 -6.84
C ARG A 113 5.22 -22.59 -6.25
N GLU A 114 6.42 -22.23 -6.70
CA GLU A 114 7.68 -22.73 -6.10
C GLU A 114 7.87 -22.16 -4.70
#